data_AF-A0A9N9EMT8-F1
#
_entry.id   AF-A0A9N9EMT8-F1
#
_cell.length_a   1.000
_cell.length_b   1.000
_cell.length_c   1.000
_cell.angle_alpha   90.00
_cell.angle_beta   90.00
_cell.angle_gamma   90.00
#
_symmetry.space_group_name_H-M   'P 1'
#
loop_
_entity.id
_entity.type
_entity.pdbx_description
1 polymer ?
#
loop_
_entity_poly.entity_id
_entity_poly.type
_entity_poly.pdbx_seq_one_letter_code
_entity_poly.pdbx_strand_id
1 'polypeptide(L)'
;MTKTTLTNIRRHEICLKKQDNPNITQKDLVEWCKQMLRVEVDQVTISRLLKRSNLEEALLEWCLRAQERILLTDKLLRDLQLLCYQHPMKVNDFLNPENENVIDEQFTDKEIVKLFCKEREVEIEDEDREGNYSKEVDNIMKVGHVLERLK
;
A
#
# COMPACT_ATOMS: atom_id res chain seq x y z
N MET A 1 -11.59 -26.31 -2.17
CA MET A 1 -12.37 -25.14 -1.72
C MET A 1 -12.05 -23.97 -2.63
N THR A 2 -13.00 -23.58 -3.49
CA THR A 2 -12.90 -22.37 -4.30
C THR A 2 -12.92 -21.16 -3.38
N LYS A 3 -11.83 -20.40 -3.33
CA LYS A 3 -11.77 -19.13 -2.60
C LYS A 3 -12.63 -18.10 -3.34
N THR A 4 -13.86 -17.91 -2.88
CA THR A 4 -14.75 -16.87 -3.40
C THR A 4 -14.41 -15.55 -2.72
N THR A 5 -13.92 -14.57 -3.47
CA THR A 5 -13.61 -13.25 -2.91
C THR A 5 -14.91 -12.46 -2.71
N LEU A 6 -15.21 -12.07 -1.47
CA LEU A 6 -16.27 -11.10 -1.20
C LEU A 6 -15.85 -9.73 -1.77
N THR A 7 -16.66 -9.13 -2.64
CA THR A 7 -16.42 -7.76 -3.11
C THR A 7 -16.84 -6.75 -2.03
N ASN A 8 -16.32 -5.53 -2.10
CA ASN A 8 -16.69 -4.47 -1.15
C ASN A 8 -18.19 -4.15 -1.19
N ILE A 9 -18.82 -4.22 -2.37
CA ILE A 9 -20.27 -4.03 -2.55
C ILE A 9 -21.05 -5.06 -1.73
N ARG A 10 -20.72 -6.35 -1.89
CA ARG A 10 -21.38 -7.44 -1.16
C ARG A 10 -21.15 -7.36 0.36
N ARG A 11 -19.94 -6.94 0.78
CA ARG A 11 -19.63 -6.68 2.20
C ARG A 11 -20.57 -5.63 2.77
N HIS A 12 -20.78 -4.53 2.03
CA HIS A 12 -21.65 -3.45 2.45
C HIS A 12 -23.12 -3.89 2.56
N GLU A 13 -23.63 -4.64 1.58
CA GLU A 13 -25.00 -5.16 1.60
C GLU A 13 -25.26 -6.08 2.81
N ILE A 14 -24.28 -6.90 3.21
CA ILE A 14 -24.39 -7.77 4.39
C ILE A 14 -24.49 -6.92 5.68
N CYS A 15 -23.68 -5.85 5.77
CA CYS A 15 -23.73 -4.93 6.92
C CYS A 15 -25.07 -4.20 6.99
N LEU A 16 -25.58 -3.69 5.86
CA LEU A 16 -26.90 -3.05 5.80
C LEU A 16 -28.01 -4.02 6.23
N LYS A 17 -27.99 -5.27 5.74
CA LYS A 17 -28.99 -6.27 6.10
C LYS A 17 -29.04 -6.54 7.61
N LYS A 18 -27.88 -6.49 8.29
CA LYS A 18 -27.75 -6.64 9.75
C LYS A 18 -28.20 -5.39 10.50
N GLN A 19 -27.98 -4.18 9.95
CA GLN A 19 -28.50 -2.94 10.52
C GLN A 19 -30.04 -2.88 10.43
N ASP A 20 -30.61 -3.23 9.27
CA ASP A 20 -32.06 -3.25 9.06
C ASP A 20 -32.76 -4.30 9.94
N ASN A 21 -32.08 -5.39 10.28
CA ASN A 21 -32.61 -6.48 11.07
C ASN A 21 -31.64 -6.88 12.19
N PRO A 22 -31.56 -6.12 13.30
CA PRO A 22 -30.56 -6.36 14.36
C PRO A 22 -30.62 -7.77 14.96
N ASN A 23 -31.79 -8.39 14.96
CA ASN A 23 -32.02 -9.75 15.49
C ASN A 23 -31.65 -10.88 14.52
N ILE A 24 -31.30 -10.58 13.27
CA ILE A 24 -30.90 -11.61 12.29
C ILE A 24 -29.68 -12.36 12.82
N THR A 25 -29.72 -13.70 12.83
CA THR A 25 -28.58 -14.47 13.30
C THR A 25 -27.50 -14.52 12.23
N GLN A 26 -26.27 -14.84 12.63
CA GLN A 26 -25.18 -15.01 11.66
C GLN A 26 -25.44 -16.18 10.72
N LYS A 27 -26.16 -17.22 11.18
CA LYS A 27 -26.58 -18.36 10.35
C LYS A 27 -27.57 -17.91 9.27
N ASP A 28 -28.53 -17.06 9.64
CA ASP A 28 -29.49 -16.51 8.69
C ASP A 28 -28.81 -15.60 7.67
N LEU A 29 -27.78 -14.84 8.08
CA LEU A 29 -26.97 -14.04 7.16
C LEU A 29 -26.18 -14.89 6.17
N VAL A 30 -25.63 -16.02 6.60
CA VAL A 30 -24.96 -16.98 5.70
C VAL A 30 -25.93 -17.51 4.66
N GLU A 31 -27.12 -17.92 5.09
CA GLU A 31 -28.16 -18.42 4.19
C GLU A 31 -28.64 -17.32 3.21
N TRP A 32 -28.82 -16.10 3.71
CA TRP A 32 -29.16 -14.95 2.89
C TRP A 32 -28.08 -14.62 1.85
N CYS A 33 -26.79 -14.70 2.21
CA CYS A 33 -25.68 -14.52 1.26
C CYS A 33 -25.73 -15.57 0.14
N LYS A 34 -26.06 -16.83 0.49
CA LYS A 34 -26.18 -17.91 -0.48
C LYS A 34 -27.36 -17.68 -1.43
N GLN A 35 -28.50 -17.26 -0.90
CA GLN A 35 -29.73 -17.07 -1.68
C GLN A 35 -29.73 -15.79 -2.53
N MET A 36 -29.36 -14.65 -1.94
CA MET A 36 -29.46 -13.34 -2.59
C MET A 36 -28.20 -12.95 -3.35
N LEU A 37 -27.02 -13.18 -2.75
CA LEU A 37 -25.74 -12.75 -3.34
C LEU A 37 -25.09 -13.85 -4.18
N ARG A 38 -25.62 -15.08 -4.11
CA ARG A 38 -25.06 -16.29 -4.74
C ARG A 38 -23.60 -16.51 -4.36
N VAL A 39 -23.25 -16.20 -3.10
CA VAL A 39 -21.91 -16.40 -2.55
C VAL A 39 -21.98 -17.31 -1.33
N GLU A 40 -21.12 -18.32 -1.31
CA GLU A 40 -20.90 -19.13 -0.12
C GLU A 40 -19.90 -18.43 0.80
N VAL A 41 -20.33 -18.17 2.03
CA VAL A 41 -19.57 -17.41 3.03
C VAL A 41 -19.68 -18.13 4.36
N ASP A 42 -18.57 -18.35 5.05
CA ASP A 42 -18.59 -18.97 6.36
C ASP A 42 -19.12 -18.01 7.43
N GLN A 43 -19.75 -18.56 8.47
CA GLN A 43 -20.23 -17.80 9.62
C GLN A 43 -19.11 -16.99 10.31
N VAL A 44 -17.89 -17.54 10.33
CA VAL A 44 -16.69 -16.85 10.86
C VAL A 44 -16.36 -15.60 10.04
N THR A 45 -16.51 -15.67 8.72
CA THR A 45 -16.27 -14.54 7.81
C THR A 45 -17.31 -13.44 8.03
N ILE A 46 -18.59 -13.80 8.17
CA ILE A 46 -19.66 -12.86 8.55
C ILE A 46 -19.35 -12.21 9.90
N SER A 47 -18.93 -13.00 10.90
CA SER A 47 -18.57 -12.46 12.22
C SER A 47 -17.42 -11.46 12.16
N ARG A 48 -16.36 -11.77 11.40
CA ARG A 48 -15.20 -10.87 11.22
C ARG A 48 -15.59 -9.61 10.47
N LEU A 49 -16.44 -9.74 9.44
CA LEU A 49 -16.95 -8.62 8.66
C LEU A 49 -17.73 -7.65 9.53
N LEU A 50 -18.72 -8.14 10.29
CA LEU A 50 -19.54 -7.30 11.17
C LEU A 50 -18.72 -6.64 12.29
N LYS A 51 -17.73 -7.35 12.83
CA LYS A 51 -16.80 -6.74 13.80
C LYS A 51 -15.98 -5.61 13.17
N ARG A 52 -15.50 -5.80 11.95
CA ARG A 52 -14.74 -4.77 11.21
C ARG A 52 -15.60 -3.56 10.87
N SER A 53 -16.84 -3.75 10.41
CA SER A 53 -17.73 -2.62 10.11
C SER A 53 -18.03 -1.79 11.36
N ASN A 54 -18.26 -2.43 12.50
CA ASN A 54 -18.48 -1.71 13.77
C ASN A 54 -17.23 -0.95 14.21
N LEU A 55 -16.03 -1.51 13.96
CA LEU A 55 -14.75 -0.86 14.21
C LEU A 55 -14.54 0.34 13.27
N GLU A 56 -14.86 0.18 11.98
CA GLU A 56 -14.78 1.26 10.98
C GLU A 56 -15.76 2.39 11.30
N GLU A 57 -16.99 2.07 11.73
CA GLU A 57 -17.99 3.05 12.16
C GLU A 57 -17.55 3.77 13.44
N ALA A 58 -17.02 3.04 14.43
CA ALA A 58 -16.45 3.63 15.65
C ALA A 58 -15.19 4.47 15.36
N LEU A 59 -14.36 4.06 14.40
CA LEU A 59 -13.20 4.83 13.95
C LEU A 59 -13.63 6.09 13.21
N LEU A 60 -14.64 6.00 12.34
CA LEU A 60 -15.21 7.15 11.65
C LEU A 60 -15.81 8.12 12.67
N GLU A 61 -16.60 7.63 13.61
CA GLU A 61 -17.16 8.42 14.70
C GLU A 61 -16.07 9.04 15.55
N TRP A 62 -15.03 8.28 15.93
CA TRP A 62 -13.88 8.79 16.66
C TRP A 62 -13.12 9.86 15.87
N CYS A 63 -12.87 9.66 14.57
CA CYS A 63 -12.25 10.63 13.69
C CYS A 63 -13.10 11.90 13.57
N LEU A 64 -14.43 11.78 13.42
CA LEU A 64 -15.35 12.91 13.34
C LEU A 64 -15.42 13.69 14.66
N ARG A 65 -15.44 12.97 15.79
CA ARG A 65 -15.40 13.56 17.14
C ARG A 65 -14.04 14.20 17.42
N ALA A 66 -12.94 13.55 17.08
CA ALA A 66 -11.58 14.07 17.21
C ALA A 66 -11.31 15.23 16.23
N GLN A 67 -12.06 15.32 15.14
CA GLN A 67 -11.89 16.39 14.16
C GLN A 67 -12.36 17.75 14.67
N GLU A 68 -13.29 17.84 15.63
CA GLU A 68 -13.89 19.05 16.29
C GLU A 68 -14.11 20.37 15.49
N ARG A 69 -13.64 20.55 14.24
CA ARG A 69 -13.43 21.85 13.61
C ARG A 69 -13.47 21.88 12.08
N ILE A 70 -13.95 20.84 11.39
CA ILE A 70 -14.29 20.98 9.97
C ILE A 70 -15.79 20.79 9.80
N LEU A 71 -16.53 21.87 10.02
CA LEU A 71 -17.87 21.99 9.50
C LEU A 71 -17.75 22.11 7.97
N LEU A 72 -18.22 21.09 7.25
CA LEU A 72 -18.45 21.16 5.81
C LEU A 72 -19.59 22.17 5.55
N THR A 73 -19.26 23.45 5.66
CA THR A 73 -20.19 24.55 5.35
C THR A 73 -20.23 24.77 3.84
N ASP A 74 -21.33 25.29 3.32
CA ASP A 74 -21.46 25.63 1.89
C ASP A 74 -20.38 26.62 1.41
N LYS A 75 -19.79 27.37 2.35
CA LYS A 75 -18.65 28.24 2.08
C LYS A 75 -17.38 27.41 1.89
N LEU A 76 -17.05 26.50 2.80
CA LEU A 76 -15.90 25.61 2.65
C LEU A 76 -16.03 24.73 1.40
N LEU A 77 -17.24 24.28 1.08
CA LEU A 77 -17.53 23.51 -0.13
C LEU A 77 -17.26 24.34 -1.39
N ARG A 78 -17.72 25.59 -1.41
CA ARG A 78 -17.44 26.56 -2.49
C ARG A 78 -15.97 26.93 -2.57
N ASP A 79 -15.28 27.10 -1.44
CA ASP A 79 -13.86 27.41 -1.38
C ASP A 79 -13.03 26.22 -1.89
N LEU A 80 -13.41 24.98 -1.57
CA LEU A 80 -12.83 23.76 -2.15
C LEU A 80 -13.12 23.63 -3.66
N GLN A 81 -14.32 24.01 -4.10
CA GLN A 81 -14.69 24.08 -5.52
C GLN A 81 -14.02 25.26 -6.26
N LEU A 82 -13.63 26.33 -5.58
CA LEU A 82 -12.88 27.45 -6.15
C LEU A 82 -11.39 27.12 -6.20
N LEU A 83 -10.90 26.39 -5.20
CA LEU A 83 -9.62 25.69 -5.20
C LEU A 83 -9.60 24.51 -6.18
N CYS A 84 -10.64 24.32 -7.01
CA CYS A 84 -10.64 23.37 -8.12
C CYS A 84 -9.32 23.50 -8.89
N TYR A 85 -8.40 22.59 -8.56
CA TYR A 85 -7.39 22.07 -9.46
C TYR A 85 -8.04 22.04 -10.84
N GLN A 86 -7.53 22.82 -11.79
CA GLN A 86 -8.08 22.87 -13.15
C GLN A 86 -8.19 21.47 -13.77
N HIS A 87 -7.45 20.51 -13.20
CA HIS A 87 -7.57 19.08 -13.43
C HIS A 87 -7.69 18.36 -12.07
N PRO A 88 -8.89 18.17 -11.51
CA PRO A 88 -9.04 17.36 -10.31
C PRO A 88 -8.57 15.95 -10.64
N MET A 89 -7.52 15.49 -9.95
CA MET A 89 -6.97 14.15 -10.11
C MET A 89 -8.11 13.15 -9.87
N LYS A 90 -8.47 12.34 -10.88
CA LYS A 90 -9.52 11.34 -10.67
C LYS A 90 -8.99 10.34 -9.65
N VAL A 91 -9.89 9.72 -8.89
CA VAL A 91 -9.51 8.64 -7.95
C VAL A 91 -8.69 7.56 -8.66
N ASN A 92 -9.00 7.27 -9.93
CA ASN A 92 -8.21 6.35 -10.74
C ASN A 92 -6.79 6.86 -11.07
N ASP A 93 -6.62 8.16 -11.29
CA ASP A 93 -5.30 8.75 -11.59
C ASP A 93 -4.44 8.79 -10.32
N PHE A 94 -5.06 8.97 -9.15
CA PHE A 94 -4.38 8.88 -7.85
C PHE A 94 -3.97 7.45 -7.48
N LEU A 95 -4.82 6.47 -7.77
CA LEU A 95 -4.55 5.06 -7.50
C LEU A 95 -3.68 4.38 -8.58
N ASN A 96 -3.47 5.03 -9.72
CA ASN A 96 -2.64 4.52 -10.82
C ASN A 96 -1.83 5.69 -11.44
N PRO A 97 -0.79 6.18 -10.75
CA PRO A 97 0.06 7.22 -11.30
C PRO A 97 0.71 6.72 -12.60
N GLU A 98 0.83 7.60 -13.59
CA GLU A 98 1.57 7.29 -14.80
C GLU A 98 3.01 6.86 -14.42
N ASN A 99 3.45 5.72 -14.97
CA ASN A 99 4.74 5.10 -14.74
C ASN A 99 4.97 4.37 -13.40
N GLU A 100 4.03 4.36 -12.44
CA GLU A 100 4.22 3.57 -11.20
C GLU A 100 4.10 2.05 -11.46
N ASN A 101 3.31 1.66 -12.46
CA ASN A 101 3.14 0.26 -12.91
C ASN A 101 4.04 -0.11 -14.10
N VAL A 102 4.87 0.82 -14.58
CA VAL A 102 5.90 0.49 -15.57
C VAL A 102 7.02 -0.18 -14.79
N ILE A 103 7.02 -1.51 -14.84
CA ILE A 103 8.20 -2.28 -14.46
C ILE A 103 9.20 -1.96 -15.56
N ASP A 104 10.11 -1.01 -15.32
CA ASP A 104 11.28 -0.84 -16.18
C ASP A 104 11.88 -2.23 -16.38
N GLU A 105 12.14 -2.62 -17.63
CA GLU A 105 12.83 -3.87 -17.93
C GLU A 105 14.10 -3.89 -17.08
N GLN A 106 14.09 -4.73 -16.05
CA GLN A 106 15.24 -4.86 -15.17
C GLN A 106 16.40 -5.29 -16.04
N PHE A 107 17.48 -4.52 -16.03
CA PHE A 107 18.70 -4.90 -16.71
C PHE A 107 19.02 -6.34 -16.37
N THR A 108 19.27 -7.16 -17.38
CA THR A 108 19.74 -8.51 -17.14
C THR A 108 21.12 -8.43 -16.48
N ASP A 109 21.49 -9.42 -15.68
CA ASP A 109 22.81 -9.46 -15.00
C ASP A 109 23.97 -9.19 -15.98
N LYS A 110 23.83 -9.61 -17.24
CA LYS A 110 24.81 -9.37 -18.30
C LYS A 110 24.95 -7.90 -18.70
N GLU A 111 23.85 -7.15 -18.70
CA GLU A 111 23.83 -5.72 -19.00
C GLU A 111 24.33 -4.90 -17.83
N ILE A 112 23.99 -5.30 -16.60
CA ILE A 112 24.53 -4.72 -15.37
C ILE A 112 26.07 -4.85 -15.38
N VAL A 113 26.61 -6.05 -15.64
CA VAL A 113 28.07 -6.26 -15.72
C VAL A 113 28.70 -5.40 -16.81
N LYS A 114 28.02 -5.19 -17.94
CA LYS A 114 28.54 -4.38 -19.06
C LYS A 114 28.64 -2.89 -18.70
N LEU A 115 27.75 -2.37 -17.86
CA LEU A 115 27.81 -0.99 -17.34
C LEU A 115 29.04 -0.80 -16.45
N PHE A 116 29.28 -1.72 -15.50
CA PHE A 116 30.45 -1.66 -14.61
C PHE A 116 31.79 -1.90 -15.33
N CYS A 117 31.78 -2.60 -16.48
CA CYS A 117 32.97 -2.75 -17.31
C CYS A 117 33.25 -1.51 -18.18
N LYS A 118 32.23 -0.73 -18.55
CA LYS A 118 32.40 0.48 -19.37
C LYS A 118 33.01 1.65 -18.60
N GLU A 119 32.78 1.75 -17.29
CA GLU A 119 33.41 2.76 -16.43
C GLU A 119 34.92 2.54 -16.21
N ARG A 120 35.49 1.42 -16.70
CA ARG A 120 36.94 1.12 -16.60
C ARG A 120 37.75 1.50 -17.85
N GLU A 121 37.15 2.12 -18.85
CA GLU A 121 37.90 2.78 -19.94
C GLU A 121 38.05 4.29 -19.65
N VAL A 122 38.36 4.65 -18.38
CA VAL A 122 38.98 5.94 -18.10
C VAL A 122 40.46 5.75 -18.40
N GLU A 123 40.91 6.42 -19.45
CA GLU A 123 42.32 6.60 -19.77
C GLU A 123 43.05 7.06 -18.51
N ILE A 124 43.99 6.22 -18.05
CA ILE A 124 44.96 6.61 -17.04
C ILE A 124 45.90 7.59 -17.73
N GLU A 125 45.59 8.88 -17.65
CA GLU A 125 46.62 9.91 -17.72
C GLU A 125 47.22 10.01 -16.31
N ASP A 126 48.46 9.54 -16.21
CA ASP A 126 49.31 9.61 -15.03
C ASP A 126 49.46 11.07 -14.55
N GLU A 127 48.83 11.44 -13.44
CA GLU A 127 49.36 12.48 -12.56
C GLU A 127 49.24 12.08 -11.09
N ASP A 128 50.41 11.86 -10.50
CA ASP A 128 50.66 11.55 -9.10
C ASP A 128 49.96 12.52 -8.14
N ARG A 129 48.98 12.02 -7.38
CA ARG A 129 48.73 12.47 -5.99
C ARG A 129 48.58 11.27 -5.07
N GLU A 130 49.73 10.77 -4.64
CA GLU A 130 49.88 9.99 -3.43
C GLU A 130 49.23 10.69 -2.23
N GLY A 131 48.45 9.93 -1.46
CA GLY A 131 48.28 10.21 -0.04
C GLY A 131 46.85 10.32 0.50
N ASN A 132 45.97 9.34 0.25
CA ASN A 132 44.94 9.04 1.27
C ASN A 132 44.29 7.65 1.18
N TYR A 133 44.30 7.00 0.02
CA TYR A 133 43.56 5.73 -0.19
C TYR A 133 44.11 4.52 0.58
N SER A 134 45.38 4.54 1.01
CA SER A 134 45.99 3.39 1.68
C SER A 134 45.43 3.14 3.09
N LYS A 135 45.01 4.19 3.83
CA LYS A 135 44.52 4.03 5.21
C LYS A 135 43.10 3.47 5.28
N GLU A 136 42.24 3.84 4.34
CA GLU A 136 40.86 3.33 4.28
C GLU A 136 40.83 1.86 3.83
N VAL A 137 41.66 1.48 2.86
CA VAL A 137 41.78 0.10 2.39
C VAL A 137 42.31 -0.82 3.50
N ASP A 138 43.30 -0.36 4.28
CA ASP A 138 43.82 -1.09 5.44
C ASP A 138 42.77 -1.31 6.54
N ASN A 139 41.91 -0.31 6.76
CA ASN A 139 40.84 -0.41 7.75
C ASN A 139 39.74 -1.39 7.30
N ILE A 140 39.40 -1.41 6.01
CA ILE A 140 38.42 -2.34 5.44
C ILE A 140 38.94 -3.79 5.52
N MET A 141 40.22 -4.03 5.22
CA MET A 141 40.82 -5.37 5.36
C MET A 141 40.90 -5.84 6.81
N LYS A 142 41.18 -4.95 7.77
CA LYS A 142 41.16 -5.27 9.20
C LYS A 142 39.77 -5.66 9.69
N VAL A 143 38.73 -4.97 9.23
CA VAL A 143 37.33 -5.31 9.55
C VAL A 143 36.94 -6.66 8.97
N GLY A 144 37.35 -6.97 7.74
CA GLY A 144 37.11 -8.29 7.12
C GLY A 144 37.69 -9.44 7.93
N HIS A 145 38.94 -9.31 8.39
CA HIS A 145 39.59 -10.35 9.20
C HIS A 145 39.00 -10.52 10.61
N VAL A 146 38.38 -9.49 11.18
CA VAL A 146 37.67 -9.62 12.47
C VAL A 146 36.35 -10.36 12.29
N LEU A 147 35.63 -10.12 11.20
CA LEU A 147 34.36 -10.78 10.89
C LEU A 147 34.55 -12.27 10.54
N GLU A 148 35.67 -12.66 9.93
CA GLU A 148 35.97 -14.07 9.68
C GLU A 148 36.26 -14.88 10.94
N ARG A 149 36.78 -14.25 12.01
CA ARG A 149 37.04 -14.93 13.30
C ARG A 149 35.81 -15.06 14.20
N LEU A 150 34.70 -14.43 13.82
CA LEU A 150 33.43 -14.46 14.56
C LEU A 150 32.42 -15.47 13.98
N LYS A 151 32.81 -16.23 12.94
CA LYS A 151 32.12 -17.43 12.44
C LYS A 151 32.74 -18.68 13.05
#